data_AF-A0A6I1QTC4-F1
#
_entry.id   AF-A0A6I1QTC4-F1
#
_cell.length_a   1.000
_cell.length_b   1.000
_cell.length_c   1.000
_cell.angle_alpha   90.00
_cell.angle_beta   90.00
_cell.angle_gamma   90.00
#
_symmetry.space_group_name_H-M   'P 1'
#
loop_
_entity.id
_entity.type
_entity.pdbx_description
1 polymer ?
#
loop_
_entity_poly.entity_id
_entity_poly.type
_entity_poly.pdbx_seq_one_letter_code
_entity_poly.pdbx_strand_id
1 'polypeptide(L)'
;TSGQAIAIADVSKDPHFARDVAESTGYMPRSILAMPLETERGMIGVIEVLDRGEGTASGDEMEILGLFAHQAALAIENSRIFSELGHALFTAAAEGARKGNLRDALVSAAEDGRQPNPRLVELASTFSEVSRAGSGEQLAASRMLAEFAAYLRRRKRRG
;
A
#
# COMPACT_ATOMS: atom_id res chain seq x y z
N THR A 1 14.94 9.12 -12.70
CA THR A 1 14.73 10.22 -11.73
C THR A 1 15.82 10.16 -10.69
N SER A 2 16.34 11.29 -10.22
CA SER A 2 17.49 11.35 -9.31
C SER A 2 17.18 10.93 -7.86
N GLY A 3 15.90 10.80 -7.49
CA GLY A 3 15.48 10.54 -6.11
C GLY A 3 15.69 11.72 -5.17
N GLN A 4 15.94 12.91 -5.71
CA GLN A 4 16.12 14.09 -4.90
C GLN A 4 14.83 14.88 -4.82
N ALA A 5 14.57 15.44 -3.64
CA ALA A 5 13.52 16.41 -3.45
C ALA A 5 13.83 17.68 -4.24
N ILE A 6 12.82 18.29 -4.84
CA ILE A 6 12.97 19.46 -5.73
C ILE A 6 11.99 20.55 -5.27
N ALA A 7 12.46 21.78 -5.24
CA ALA A 7 11.62 22.96 -5.02
C ALA A 7 11.85 23.97 -6.16
N ILE A 8 10.84 24.15 -7.01
CA ILE A 8 10.84 25.08 -8.13
C ILE A 8 9.91 26.23 -7.79
N ALA A 9 10.47 27.42 -7.60
CA ALA A 9 9.69 28.63 -7.29
C ALA A 9 8.97 29.22 -8.52
N ASP A 10 9.50 28.99 -9.72
CA ASP A 10 8.96 29.50 -10.98
C ASP A 10 9.27 28.51 -12.12
N VAL A 11 8.27 27.72 -12.51
CA VAL A 11 8.45 26.67 -13.54
C VAL A 11 8.75 27.24 -14.93
N SER A 12 8.42 28.53 -15.19
CA SER A 12 8.73 29.15 -16.48
C SER A 12 10.23 29.36 -16.70
N LYS A 13 11.00 29.34 -15.60
CA LYS A 13 12.46 29.51 -15.59
C LYS A 13 13.20 28.20 -15.43
N ASP A 14 12.50 27.08 -15.21
CA ASP A 14 13.12 25.77 -15.05
C ASP A 14 13.11 25.00 -16.39
N PRO A 15 14.26 24.73 -17.01
CA PRO A 15 14.32 24.01 -18.28
C PRO A 15 13.96 22.52 -18.17
N HIS A 16 13.91 21.96 -16.95
CA HIS A 16 13.54 20.57 -16.71
C HIS A 16 12.04 20.39 -16.49
N PHE A 17 11.27 21.49 -16.45
CA PHE A 17 9.83 21.43 -16.31
C PHE A 17 9.18 20.89 -17.59
N ALA A 18 8.43 19.79 -17.45
CA ALA A 18 7.70 19.13 -18.53
C ALA A 18 6.43 19.92 -18.90
N ARG A 19 6.61 21.02 -19.62
CA ARG A 19 5.53 21.93 -20.04
C ARG A 19 4.47 21.23 -20.87
N ASP A 20 4.86 20.33 -21.75
CA ASP A 20 3.97 19.52 -22.59
C ASP A 20 2.98 18.69 -21.76
N VAL A 21 3.47 18.09 -20.66
CA VAL A 21 2.62 17.35 -19.71
C VAL A 21 1.62 18.29 -19.04
N ALA A 22 2.06 19.46 -18.54
CA ALA A 22 1.18 20.44 -17.92
C ALA A 22 0.12 21.02 -18.88
N GLU A 23 0.49 21.23 -20.15
CA GLU A 23 -0.47 21.63 -21.18
C GLU A 23 -1.51 20.53 -21.45
N SER A 24 -1.08 19.26 -21.46
CA SER A 24 -1.99 18.13 -21.69
C SER A 24 -3.00 17.92 -20.56
N THR A 25 -2.66 18.30 -19.32
CA THR A 25 -3.57 18.23 -18.18
C THR A 25 -4.49 19.45 -18.08
N GLY A 26 -4.26 20.49 -18.89
CA GLY A 26 -5.01 21.74 -18.87
C GLY A 26 -4.70 22.63 -17.66
N TYR A 27 -3.62 22.33 -16.92
CA TYR A 27 -3.22 23.08 -15.74
C TYR A 27 -1.72 23.34 -15.74
N MET A 28 -1.37 24.63 -15.74
CA MET A 28 0.00 25.11 -15.72
C MET A 28 0.35 25.63 -14.31
N PRO A 29 1.06 24.86 -13.47
CA PRO A 29 1.50 25.36 -12.18
C PRO A 29 2.49 26.51 -12.36
N ARG A 30 2.59 27.40 -11.36
CA ARG A 30 3.63 28.42 -11.27
C ARG A 30 4.82 27.92 -10.46
N SER A 31 4.57 27.15 -9.41
CA SER A 31 5.58 26.56 -8.54
C SER A 31 5.30 25.09 -8.24
N ILE A 32 6.36 24.34 -7.95
CA ILE A 32 6.31 22.89 -7.67
C ILE A 32 7.22 22.59 -6.48
N LEU A 33 6.72 21.83 -5.50
CA LEU A 33 7.54 21.08 -4.57
C LEU A 33 7.31 19.61 -4.83
N ALA A 34 8.38 18.88 -5.12
CA ALA A 34 8.33 17.45 -5.38
C ALA A 34 9.14 16.72 -4.32
N MET A 35 8.54 15.67 -3.75
CA MET A 35 9.18 14.81 -2.77
C MET A 35 9.03 13.34 -3.21
N PRO A 36 10.12 12.56 -3.28
CA PRO A 36 10.02 11.16 -3.64
C PRO A 36 9.24 10.37 -2.57
N LEU A 37 8.49 9.38 -3.02
CA LEU A 37 7.88 8.36 -2.18
C LEU A 37 8.82 7.16 -2.16
N GLU A 38 9.55 7.00 -1.05
CA GLU A 38 10.58 5.96 -0.91
C GLU A 38 10.17 4.91 0.10
N THR A 39 10.48 3.65 -0.21
CA THR A 39 10.41 2.52 0.71
C THR A 39 11.75 1.80 0.77
N GLU A 40 11.88 0.80 1.64
CA GLU A 40 13.07 -0.07 1.69
C GLU A 40 13.35 -0.79 0.35
N ARG A 41 12.34 -0.90 -0.53
CA ARG A 41 12.43 -1.54 -1.84
C ARG A 41 12.78 -0.56 -2.96
N GLY A 42 12.90 0.73 -2.65
CA GLY A 42 13.20 1.80 -3.58
C GLY A 42 12.09 2.84 -3.72
N MET A 43 12.25 3.75 -4.69
CA MET A 43 11.27 4.78 -5.00
C MET A 43 10.05 4.16 -5.69
N ILE A 44 8.87 4.41 -5.13
CA ILE A 44 7.59 3.93 -5.64
C ILE A 44 6.76 5.02 -6.35
N GLY A 45 7.20 6.28 -6.26
CA GLY A 45 6.54 7.42 -6.89
C GLY A 45 7.08 8.77 -6.40
N VAL A 46 6.31 9.82 -6.67
CA VAL A 46 6.57 11.19 -6.22
C VAL A 46 5.25 11.80 -5.76
N ILE A 47 5.30 12.61 -4.70
CA ILE A 47 4.20 13.50 -4.29
C ILE A 47 4.59 14.94 -4.61
N GLU A 48 3.64 15.71 -5.14
CA GLU A 48 3.86 17.09 -5.56
C GLU A 48 2.87 18.04 -4.90
N VAL A 49 3.38 19.21 -4.51
CA VAL A 49 2.57 20.38 -4.11
C VAL A 49 2.74 21.43 -5.20
N LEU A 50 1.62 21.78 -5.84
CA LEU A 50 1.57 22.78 -6.91
C LEU A 50 1.05 24.10 -6.33
N ASP A 51 1.61 25.22 -6.80
CA ASP A 51 1.17 26.57 -6.42
C ASP A 51 1.12 26.82 -4.90
N ARG A 52 2.15 26.41 -4.15
CA ARG A 52 2.26 26.55 -2.68
C ARG A 52 2.03 27.97 -2.14
N GLY A 53 2.17 29.00 -2.97
CA GLY A 53 2.11 30.42 -2.59
C GLY A 53 3.30 31.18 -3.15
N GLU A 54 3.48 32.43 -2.73
CA GLU A 54 4.61 33.26 -3.17
C GLU A 54 5.92 32.88 -2.43
N GLY A 55 7.04 32.94 -3.14
CA GLY A 55 8.38 32.75 -2.57
C GLY A 55 8.93 31.31 -2.67
N THR A 56 10.20 31.15 -2.29
CA THR A 56 10.89 29.86 -2.23
C THR A 56 10.37 29.01 -1.08
N ALA A 57 10.28 27.69 -1.26
CA ALA A 57 9.95 26.76 -0.19
C ALA A 57 10.92 26.92 0.99
N SER A 58 10.39 27.00 2.21
CA SER A 58 11.23 26.98 3.41
C SER A 58 11.73 25.55 3.68
N GLY A 59 12.78 25.45 4.51
CA GLY A 59 13.27 24.15 4.99
C GLY A 59 12.18 23.37 5.73
N ASP A 60 11.43 24.05 6.60
CA ASP A 60 10.34 23.46 7.38
C ASP A 60 9.23 22.89 6.49
N GLU A 61 8.92 23.54 5.37
CA GLU A 61 7.91 23.05 4.42
C GLU A 61 8.38 21.79 3.69
N MET A 62 9.66 21.73 3.33
CA MET A 62 10.26 20.53 2.75
C MET A 62 10.30 19.38 3.77
N GLU A 63 10.57 19.68 5.04
CA GLU A 63 10.55 18.69 6.11
C GLU A 63 9.15 18.11 6.34
N ILE A 64 8.13 18.98 6.41
CA ILE A 64 6.72 18.57 6.54
C ILE A 64 6.33 17.71 5.33
N LEU A 65 6.63 18.16 4.11
CA LEU A 65 6.34 17.38 2.90
C LEU A 65 7.06 16.02 2.91
N GLY A 66 8.30 15.97 3.42
CA GLY A 66 9.05 14.74 3.63
C GLY A 66 8.36 13.78 4.58
N LEU A 67 7.83 14.27 5.71
CA LEU A 67 7.07 13.46 6.66
C LEU A 67 5.79 12.90 6.02
N PHE A 68 5.06 13.72 5.27
CA PHE A 68 3.87 13.27 4.53
C PHE A 68 4.23 12.24 3.46
N ALA A 69 5.30 12.47 2.69
CA ALA A 69 5.78 11.54 1.67
C ALA A 69 6.14 10.18 2.27
N HIS A 70 6.84 10.17 3.41
CA HIS A 70 7.18 8.94 4.12
C HIS A 70 5.93 8.16 4.57
N GLN A 71 4.96 8.85 5.19
CA GLN A 71 3.71 8.20 5.62
C GLN A 71 2.87 7.70 4.44
N ALA A 72 2.81 8.46 3.34
CA ALA A 72 2.12 8.06 2.13
C ALA A 72 2.77 6.83 1.49
N ALA A 73 4.10 6.79 1.42
CA ALA A 73 4.84 5.65 0.89
C ALA A 73 4.53 4.36 1.67
N LEU A 74 4.56 4.43 3.01
CA LEU A 74 4.15 3.32 3.87
C LEU A 74 2.70 2.88 3.65
N ALA A 75 1.78 3.83 3.50
CA ALA A 75 0.36 3.52 3.27
C ALA A 75 0.13 2.83 1.92
N ILE A 76 0.80 3.30 0.86
CA ILE A 76 0.73 2.73 -0.49
C ILE A 76 1.32 1.32 -0.48
N GLU A 77 2.49 1.12 0.13
CA GLU A 77 3.12 -0.18 0.23
C GLU A 77 2.24 -1.18 1.00
N ASN A 78 1.68 -0.77 2.13
CA ASN A 78 0.73 -1.59 2.87
C ASN A 78 -0.49 -1.96 2.03
N SER A 79 -1.10 -0.99 1.33
CA SER A 79 -2.27 -1.23 0.47
C SER A 79 -1.95 -2.24 -0.64
N ARG A 80 -0.78 -2.13 -1.25
CA ARG A 80 -0.30 -3.07 -2.27
C ARG A 80 -0.13 -4.47 -1.70
N ILE A 81 0.54 -4.61 -0.57
CA ILE A 81 0.74 -5.91 0.09
C ILE A 81 -0.60 -6.57 0.44
N PHE A 82 -1.55 -5.81 0.99
CA PHE A 82 -2.88 -6.33 1.32
C PHE A 82 -3.68 -6.72 0.06
N SER A 83 -3.55 -5.98 -1.04
CA SER A 83 -4.21 -6.30 -2.32
C SER A 83 -3.62 -7.56 -2.96
N GLU A 84 -2.28 -7.67 -3.01
CA GLU A 84 -1.57 -8.85 -3.51
C GLU A 84 -1.94 -10.09 -2.70
N LEU A 85 -2.00 -9.98 -1.37
CA LEU A 85 -2.46 -11.05 -0.49
C LEU A 85 -3.91 -11.46 -0.79
N GLY A 86 -4.81 -10.50 -0.98
CA GLY A 86 -6.20 -10.77 -1.34
C GLY A 86 -6.34 -11.51 -2.67
N HIS A 87 -5.57 -11.11 -3.68
CA HIS A 87 -5.53 -11.77 -4.99
C HIS A 87 -5.01 -13.21 -4.89
N ALA A 88 -3.92 -13.44 -4.16
CA ALA A 88 -3.37 -14.77 -3.95
C ALA A 88 -4.38 -15.69 -3.25
N LEU A 89 -5.04 -15.21 -2.18
CA LEU A 89 -6.07 -15.95 -1.47
C LEU A 89 -7.28 -16.28 -2.34
N PHE A 90 -7.77 -15.33 -3.13
CA PHE A 90 -8.90 -15.55 -4.03
C PHE A 90 -8.57 -16.57 -5.11
N THR A 91 -7.37 -16.48 -5.70
CA THR A 91 -6.89 -17.41 -6.73
C THR A 91 -6.78 -18.82 -6.17
N ALA A 92 -6.16 -18.96 -5.00
CA ALA A 92 -6.05 -20.25 -4.30
C ALA A 92 -7.43 -20.82 -3.91
N ALA A 93 -8.37 -19.98 -3.46
CA ALA A 93 -9.74 -20.40 -3.15
C ALA A 93 -10.48 -20.93 -4.40
N ALA A 94 -10.37 -20.22 -5.53
CA ALA A 94 -10.99 -20.63 -6.79
C ALA A 94 -10.37 -21.92 -7.35
N GLU A 95 -9.06 -22.12 -7.18
CA GLU A 95 -8.40 -23.37 -7.54
C GLU A 95 -8.76 -24.52 -6.61
N GLY A 96 -8.81 -24.27 -5.31
CA GLY A 96 -9.23 -25.24 -4.31
C GLY A 96 -10.67 -25.73 -4.52
N ALA A 97 -11.59 -24.83 -4.91
CA ALA A 97 -12.95 -25.19 -5.24
C ALA A 97 -13.06 -26.06 -6.51
N ARG A 98 -12.14 -25.89 -7.47
CA ARG A 98 -12.11 -26.67 -8.72
C ARG A 98 -11.40 -28.03 -8.55
N LYS A 99 -10.29 -28.05 -7.84
CA LYS A 99 -9.43 -29.23 -7.63
C LYS A 99 -9.79 -30.04 -6.39
N GLY A 100 -10.71 -29.55 -5.55
CA GLY A 100 -11.14 -30.19 -4.31
C GLY A 100 -10.12 -30.10 -3.16
N ASN A 101 -8.97 -29.43 -3.36
CA ASN A 101 -7.94 -29.27 -2.35
C ASN A 101 -7.42 -27.83 -2.27
N LEU A 102 -7.95 -27.05 -1.33
CA LEU A 102 -7.56 -25.67 -1.04
C LEU A 102 -6.10 -25.55 -0.56
N ARG A 103 -5.58 -26.58 0.12
CA ARG A 103 -4.21 -26.56 0.66
C ARG A 103 -3.19 -26.52 -0.48
N ASP A 104 -3.33 -27.39 -1.47
CA ASP A 104 -2.41 -27.46 -2.61
C ASP A 104 -2.46 -26.18 -3.44
N ALA A 105 -3.65 -25.59 -3.57
CA ALA A 105 -3.84 -24.31 -4.25
C ALA A 105 -3.18 -23.13 -3.51
N LEU A 106 -3.25 -23.10 -2.17
CA LEU A 106 -2.57 -22.10 -1.35
C LEU A 106 -1.04 -22.26 -1.41
N VAL A 107 -0.53 -23.49 -1.40
CA VAL A 107 0.90 -23.78 -1.54
C VAL A 107 1.41 -23.33 -2.91
N SER A 108 0.72 -23.71 -4.00
CA SER A 108 1.08 -23.28 -5.35
C SER A 108 1.06 -21.75 -5.51
N ALA A 109 0.05 -21.06 -4.95
CA ALA A 109 -0.02 -19.60 -5.00
C ALA A 109 1.06 -18.91 -4.15
N ALA A 110 1.50 -19.55 -3.06
CA ALA A 110 2.58 -19.06 -2.21
C ALA A 110 3.97 -19.28 -2.83
N GLU A 111 4.12 -20.32 -3.67
CA GLU A 111 5.36 -20.61 -4.41
C GLU A 111 5.57 -19.64 -5.59
N ASP A 112 4.49 -19.16 -6.23
CA ASP A 112 4.54 -18.14 -7.28
C ASP A 112 4.78 -16.71 -6.75
N GLY A 113 4.48 -16.46 -5.46
CA GLY A 113 4.65 -15.16 -4.81
C GLY A 113 6.07 -14.98 -4.26
N ARG A 114 6.80 -13.97 -4.77
CA ARG A 114 8.12 -13.56 -4.25
C ARG A 114 8.12 -13.45 -2.72
N GLN A 115 8.73 -14.46 -2.06
CA GLN A 115 8.89 -14.64 -0.61
C GLN A 115 7.58 -14.78 0.19
N PRO A 116 7.07 -16.02 0.40
CA PRO A 116 5.90 -16.26 1.24
C PRO A 116 6.19 -15.90 2.70
N ASN A 117 5.37 -15.03 3.28
CA ASN A 117 5.44 -14.70 4.70
C ASN A 117 4.97 -15.90 5.53
N PRO A 118 5.85 -16.55 6.33
CA PRO A 118 5.54 -17.81 7.01
C PRO A 118 4.38 -17.69 7.99
N ARG A 119 4.15 -16.49 8.57
CA ARG A 119 3.01 -16.25 9.48
C ARG A 119 1.66 -16.25 8.77
N LEU A 120 1.61 -15.81 7.51
CA LEU A 120 0.37 -15.80 6.72
C LEU A 120 0.02 -17.21 6.25
N VAL A 121 1.03 -18.04 5.96
CA VAL A 121 0.85 -19.46 5.64
C VAL A 121 0.30 -20.22 6.84
N GLU A 122 0.81 -19.95 8.04
CA GLU A 122 0.31 -20.54 9.29
C GLU A 122 -1.16 -20.15 9.55
N LEU A 123 -1.49 -18.86 9.43
CA LEU A 123 -2.87 -18.37 9.61
C LEU A 123 -3.84 -19.01 8.60
N ALA A 124 -3.44 -19.10 7.33
CA ALA A 124 -4.24 -19.74 6.29
C ALA A 124 -4.45 -21.25 6.56
N SER A 125 -3.43 -21.92 7.09
CA SER A 125 -3.51 -23.33 7.48
C SER A 125 -4.50 -23.54 8.63
N THR A 126 -4.44 -22.72 9.68
CA THR A 126 -5.40 -22.76 10.79
C THR A 126 -6.83 -22.50 10.33
N PHE A 127 -7.05 -21.56 9.41
CA PHE A 127 -8.37 -21.33 8.83
C PHE A 127 -8.89 -22.54 8.05
N SER A 128 -8.03 -23.22 7.31
CA SER A 128 -8.39 -24.44 6.58
C SER A 128 -8.73 -25.62 7.50
N GLU A 129 -8.13 -25.70 8.69
CA GLU A 129 -8.47 -26.70 9.70
C GLU A 129 -9.87 -26.42 10.28
N VAL A 130 -10.13 -25.16 10.65
CA VAL A 130 -11.44 -24.72 11.15
C VAL A 130 -12.53 -24.94 10.10
N SER A 131 -12.27 -24.68 8.82
CA SER A 131 -13.27 -24.86 7.75
C SER A 131 -13.67 -26.33 7.51
N ARG A 132 -12.87 -27.28 8.01
CA ARG A 132 -13.16 -28.73 7.95
C ARG A 132 -13.82 -29.26 9.22
N ALA A 133 -13.87 -28.45 10.28
CA ALA A 133 -14.54 -28.79 11.52
C ALA A 133 -16.07 -28.73 11.37
N GLY A 134 -16.80 -29.21 12.38
CA GLY A 134 -18.25 -29.14 12.43
C GLY A 134 -18.79 -27.71 12.47
N SER A 135 -20.08 -27.55 12.17
CA SER A 135 -20.74 -26.23 12.10
C SER A 135 -20.70 -25.47 13.44
N GLY A 136 -20.65 -26.18 14.58
CA GLY A 136 -20.54 -25.56 15.89
C GLY A 136 -19.16 -24.93 16.13
N GLU A 137 -18.11 -25.65 15.78
CA GLU A 137 -16.71 -25.21 15.90
C GLU A 137 -16.41 -24.06 14.94
N GLN A 138 -16.92 -24.13 13.72
CA GLN A 138 -16.83 -23.04 12.74
C GLN A 138 -17.49 -21.76 13.26
N LEU A 139 -18.68 -21.87 13.85
CA LEU A 139 -19.41 -20.74 14.42
C LEU A 139 -18.66 -20.12 15.61
N ALA A 140 -18.11 -20.97 16.49
CA ALA A 140 -17.30 -20.53 17.62
C ALA A 140 -16.05 -19.77 17.18
N ALA A 141 -15.30 -20.33 16.21
CA ALA A 141 -14.10 -19.70 15.66
C ALA A 141 -14.42 -18.35 14.97
N SER A 142 -15.48 -18.31 14.16
CA SER A 142 -15.95 -17.08 13.50
C SER A 142 -16.30 -15.99 14.52
N ARG A 143 -16.97 -16.36 15.62
CA ARG A 143 -17.33 -15.43 16.69
C ARG A 143 -16.10 -14.88 17.41
N MET A 144 -15.14 -15.74 17.76
CA MET A 144 -13.88 -15.32 18.40
C MET A 144 -13.09 -14.36 17.50
N LEU A 145 -12.98 -14.67 16.21
CA LEU A 145 -12.30 -13.81 15.23
C LEU A 145 -13.01 -12.47 15.07
N ALA A 146 -14.34 -12.46 15.02
CA ALA A 146 -15.13 -11.23 14.94
C ALA A 146 -14.95 -10.35 16.18
N GLU A 147 -14.94 -10.95 17.38
CA GLU A 147 -14.68 -10.24 18.64
C GLU A 147 -13.26 -9.66 18.69
N PHE A 148 -12.26 -10.44 18.28
CA PHE A 148 -10.88 -9.99 18.20
C PHE A 148 -10.71 -8.84 17.19
N ALA A 149 -11.32 -8.96 16.01
CA ALA A 149 -11.32 -7.90 15.00
C ALA A 149 -12.03 -6.62 15.49
N ALA A 150 -13.09 -6.75 16.30
CA ALA A 150 -13.76 -5.62 16.92
C ALA A 150 -12.86 -4.95 17.98
N TYR A 151 -12.13 -5.72 18.77
CA TYR A 151 -11.14 -5.21 19.73
C TYR A 151 -10.04 -4.40 19.02
N LEU A 152 -9.44 -4.93 17.95
CA LEU A 152 -8.39 -4.24 17.19
C LEU A 152 -8.86 -2.90 16.61
N ARG A 153 -10.10 -2.87 16.07
CA ARG A 153 -10.73 -1.64 15.55
C ARG A 153 -10.94 -0.58 16.63
N ARG A 154 -11.28 -0.99 17.86
CA ARG A 154 -11.42 -0.08 19.00
C ARG A 154 -10.07 0.47 19.46
N ARG A 155 -9.02 -0.35 19.44
CA ARG A 155 -7.65 0.06 19.82
C ARG A 155 -7.10 1.12 18.87
N LYS A 156 -7.25 0.91 17.55
CA LYS A 156 -6.78 1.85 16.50
C LYS A 156 -7.51 3.20 16.49
N ARG A 157 -8.68 3.31 17.14
CA ARG A 157 -9.42 4.58 17.29
C ARG A 157 -9.00 5.38 18.54
N ARG A 158 -8.18 4.80 19.41
CA ARG A 158 -7.80 5.39 20.72
C ARG A 158 -6.33 5.80 20.82
N GLY A 159 -5.52 5.47 19.82
CA GLY A 159 -4.13 5.91 19.68
C GLY A 159 -3.93 6.45 18.29
#